data_AF-A0A0B2VFH5-F1
#
_entry.id   AF-A0A0B2VFH5-F1
#
_cell.length_a   1.000
_cell.length_b   1.000
_cell.length_c   1.000
_cell.angle_alpha   90.00
_cell.angle_beta   90.00
_cell.angle_gamma   90.00
#
_symmetry.space_group_name_H-M   'P 1'
#
loop_
_entity.id
_entity.type
_entity.pdbx_description
1 polymer ?
#
loop_
_entity_poly.entity_id
_entity_poly.type
_entity_poly.pdbx_seq_one_letter_code
_entity_poly.pdbx_strand_id
1 'polypeptide(L)'
;GVTIDTGGADLKTGGAMFGMSRDKYGSAVVAGFFKALEALRPKGIKAVGYMCMVRNSIGADSYTCDEIIKARSGKRIHIYCTDAEGRITMLDPLTKMREMVLNEKNPHLFTLATLTGHAFLSKGYYASVIDNGPAHEVRFAETIQKYGDEYGQPTEISRLHPEDYAFHEAESECADLRQGNTKPSVQTIRGHQGPAAFLIRASRLDEHGTDSTLPIKFSHIDIGSAMGDYPHVTYPNPLVALLSTGYIKHEINKMKQCERDESSIIRNFDRNTASLQHTNRNRPNSQKLLARKRDSIKHHTRMLMIEHTLVESKGFDVGSSKLRGLLAAFNDD
;
A
#
# COMPACT_ATOMS: atom_id res chain seq x y z
N GLY A 1 -0.44 11.63 1.28
CA GLY A 1 0.97 11.72 1.67
C GLY A 1 1.21 13.02 2.39
N VAL A 2 0.45 13.28 3.46
CA VAL A 2 0.56 14.54 4.20
C VAL A 2 1.77 14.43 5.10
N THR A 3 2.81 15.20 4.80
CA THR A 3 4.15 15.03 5.39
C THR A 3 4.18 15.38 6.87
N ILE A 4 3.40 16.40 7.24
CA ILE A 4 3.00 16.81 8.58
C ILE A 4 1.58 17.35 8.44
N ASP A 5 0.68 16.92 9.32
CA ASP A 5 -0.68 17.41 9.41
C ASP A 5 -0.89 18.20 10.73
N THR A 6 -1.03 19.52 10.62
CA THR A 6 -1.42 20.37 11.77
C THR A 6 -2.95 20.50 11.90
N GLY A 7 -3.71 20.04 10.90
CA GLY A 7 -5.13 20.30 10.72
C GLY A 7 -5.49 21.59 9.98
N GLY A 8 -4.51 22.40 9.57
CA GLY A 8 -4.78 23.68 8.91
C GLY A 8 -5.45 24.69 9.87
N ALA A 9 -6.43 25.44 9.38
CA ALA A 9 -7.22 26.39 10.17
C ALA A 9 -7.99 25.71 11.32
N ASP A 10 -8.48 24.49 11.10
CA ASP A 10 -9.01 23.57 12.10
C ASP A 10 -7.87 22.88 12.87
N LEU A 11 -7.08 23.69 13.57
CA LEU A 11 -5.83 23.27 14.20
C LEU A 11 -6.05 22.11 15.19
N LYS A 12 -5.25 21.05 15.05
CA LYS A 12 -5.18 19.97 16.03
C LYS A 12 -4.70 20.53 17.38
N THR A 13 -5.51 20.37 18.41
CA THR A 13 -5.22 20.79 19.78
C THR A 13 -5.15 19.58 20.73
N GLY A 14 -4.83 19.81 22.01
CA GLY A 14 -4.85 18.75 23.04
C GLY A 14 -3.83 17.64 22.84
N GLY A 15 -2.74 17.88 22.10
CA GLY A 15 -1.70 16.89 21.82
C GLY A 15 -1.96 15.99 20.61
N ALA A 16 -3.12 16.13 19.93
CA ALA A 16 -3.48 15.30 18.77
C ALA A 16 -2.54 15.47 17.55
N MET A 17 -1.73 16.55 17.52
CA MET A 17 -0.73 16.78 16.47
C MET A 17 0.50 15.86 16.61
N PHE A 18 0.80 15.38 17.82
CA PHE A 18 1.96 14.54 18.04
C PHE A 18 1.82 13.21 17.26
N GLY A 19 2.84 12.87 16.47
CA GLY A 19 2.81 11.69 15.60
C GLY A 19 2.23 11.92 14.20
N MET A 20 1.67 13.10 13.88
CA MET A 20 1.11 13.42 12.55
C MET A 20 2.15 13.53 11.43
N SER A 21 3.44 13.37 11.73
CA SER A 21 4.42 13.02 10.71
C SER A 21 4.13 11.68 10.04
N ARG A 22 3.32 10.80 10.63
CA ARG A 22 2.93 9.51 10.03
C ARG A 22 1.80 9.63 9.02
N ASP A 23 1.23 10.81 8.81
CA ASP A 23 0.10 11.01 7.89
C ASP A 23 0.49 10.90 6.38
N LYS A 24 1.78 10.64 6.13
CA LYS A 24 2.30 10.24 4.81
C LYS A 24 2.36 8.73 4.60
N TYR A 25 1.94 7.93 5.57
CA TYR A 25 2.16 6.49 5.57
C TYR A 25 1.47 5.79 4.39
N GLY A 26 0.28 6.22 3.96
CA GLY A 26 -0.34 5.71 2.73
C GLY A 26 0.56 5.85 1.48
N SER A 27 1.27 6.97 1.34
CA SER A 27 2.25 7.17 0.27
C SER A 27 3.53 6.35 0.49
N ALA A 28 3.93 6.11 1.74
CA ALA A 28 5.04 5.19 2.04
C ALA A 28 4.72 3.74 1.63
N VAL A 29 3.48 3.28 1.82
CA VAL A 29 3.02 1.96 1.34
C VAL A 29 3.06 1.90 -0.19
N VAL A 30 2.63 2.96 -0.89
CA VAL A 30 2.74 3.04 -2.36
C VAL A 30 4.20 2.94 -2.80
N ALA A 31 5.13 3.67 -2.17
CA ALA A 31 6.56 3.57 -2.49
C ALA A 31 7.09 2.14 -2.26
N GLY A 32 6.71 1.50 -1.15
CA GLY A 32 7.05 0.11 -0.85
C GLY A 32 6.49 -0.88 -1.88
N PHE A 33 5.27 -0.65 -2.35
CA PHE A 33 4.62 -1.47 -3.38
C PHE A 33 5.40 -1.41 -4.70
N PHE A 34 5.79 -0.21 -5.15
CA PHE A 34 6.60 -0.07 -6.36
C PHE A 34 8.01 -0.64 -6.20
N LYS A 35 8.60 -0.53 -5.00
CA LYS A 35 9.89 -1.20 -4.72
C LYS A 35 9.78 -2.72 -4.79
N ALA A 36 8.69 -3.28 -4.28
CA ALA A 36 8.41 -4.70 -4.40
C ALA A 36 8.17 -5.12 -5.85
N LEU A 37 7.40 -4.34 -6.63
CA LEU A 37 7.22 -4.61 -8.07
C LEU A 37 8.54 -4.62 -8.85
N GLU A 38 9.46 -3.71 -8.53
CA GLU A 38 10.80 -3.66 -9.14
C GLU A 38 11.61 -4.92 -8.84
N ALA A 39 11.52 -5.44 -7.62
CA ALA A 39 12.19 -6.66 -7.20
C ALA A 39 11.54 -7.93 -7.77
N LEU A 40 10.20 -8.01 -7.78
CA LEU A 40 9.42 -9.19 -8.18
C LEU A 40 9.28 -9.31 -9.71
N ARG A 41 9.29 -8.17 -10.43
CA ARG A 41 9.10 -8.07 -11.89
C ARG A 41 7.96 -8.94 -12.46
N PRO A 42 6.75 -8.86 -11.87
CA PRO A 42 5.65 -9.69 -12.32
C PRO A 42 5.24 -9.37 -13.77
N LYS A 43 4.93 -10.42 -14.53
CA LYS A 43 4.49 -10.30 -15.92
C LYS A 43 2.99 -9.96 -15.99
N GLY A 44 2.61 -9.19 -17.02
CA GLY A 44 1.19 -8.92 -17.31
C GLY A 44 0.52 -7.89 -16.40
N ILE A 45 1.30 -7.14 -15.61
CA ILE A 45 0.79 -6.05 -14.78
C ILE A 45 1.31 -4.71 -15.30
N LYS A 46 0.40 -3.74 -15.39
CA LYS A 46 0.74 -2.33 -15.50
C LYS A 46 0.35 -1.64 -14.21
N ALA A 47 1.33 -1.08 -13.50
CA ALA A 47 1.12 -0.35 -12.26
C ALA A 47 1.45 1.13 -12.46
N VAL A 48 0.56 2.01 -12.00
CA VAL A 48 0.75 3.46 -11.98
C VAL A 48 0.43 3.96 -10.58
N GLY A 49 1.32 4.76 -10.00
CA GLY A 49 1.21 5.24 -8.62
C GLY A 49 1.33 6.74 -8.54
N TYR A 50 0.46 7.38 -7.76
CA TYR A 50 0.59 8.78 -7.37
C TYR A 50 0.84 8.85 -5.87
N MET A 51 1.87 9.58 -5.47
CA MET A 51 2.11 9.92 -4.07
C MET A 51 1.76 11.39 -3.88
N CYS A 52 0.61 11.64 -3.25
CA CYS A 52 0.11 12.99 -3.04
C CYS A 52 0.86 13.63 -1.87
N MET A 53 1.99 14.28 -2.16
CA MET A 53 2.91 14.84 -1.17
C MET A 53 2.57 16.31 -0.90
N VAL A 54 2.04 16.58 0.29
CA VAL A 54 1.67 17.93 0.73
C VAL A 54 2.06 18.12 2.19
N ARG A 55 1.96 19.34 2.70
CA ARG A 55 2.02 19.64 4.12
C ARG A 55 0.75 20.44 4.46
N ASN A 56 -0.02 19.97 5.44
CA ASN A 56 -1.18 20.71 5.93
C ASN A 56 -0.71 21.61 7.08
N SER A 57 -0.76 22.92 6.90
CA SER A 57 -0.26 23.90 7.87
C SER A 57 -1.17 25.12 7.90
N ILE A 58 -1.34 25.68 9.09
CA ILE A 58 -2.02 26.96 9.27
C ILE A 58 -1.08 28.12 8.88
N GLY A 59 -1.61 29.10 8.15
CA GLY A 59 -0.84 30.26 7.70
C GLY A 59 -1.71 31.29 6.99
N ALA A 60 -1.12 32.40 6.56
CA ALA A 60 -1.86 33.46 5.87
C ALA A 60 -2.50 32.98 4.54
N ASP A 61 -1.91 31.98 3.90
CA ASP A 61 -2.37 31.41 2.62
C ASP A 61 -3.09 30.06 2.78
N SER A 62 -3.41 29.64 4.01
CA SER A 62 -4.17 28.40 4.20
C SER A 62 -5.62 28.60 3.82
N TYR A 63 -6.20 27.66 3.07
CA TYR A 63 -7.65 27.57 2.89
C TYR A 63 -8.33 27.38 4.25
N THR A 64 -9.52 27.93 4.41
CA THR A 64 -10.33 27.83 5.64
C THR A 64 -11.57 26.98 5.45
N CYS A 65 -12.26 26.68 6.56
CA CYS A 65 -13.64 26.22 6.50
C CYS A 65 -14.54 27.27 5.79
N ASP A 66 -15.70 26.82 5.34
CA ASP A 66 -16.67 27.55 4.51
C ASP A 66 -16.21 27.90 3.08
N GLU A 67 -14.95 27.62 2.72
CA GLU A 67 -14.49 27.78 1.35
C GLU A 67 -15.09 26.73 0.41
N ILE A 68 -15.25 27.11 -0.86
CA ILE A 68 -15.69 26.22 -1.93
C ILE A 68 -14.54 26.02 -2.92
N ILE A 69 -14.00 24.80 -2.95
CA ILE A 69 -12.88 24.43 -3.80
C ILE A 69 -13.39 23.69 -5.03
N LYS A 70 -12.92 24.07 -6.22
CA LYS A 70 -13.24 23.37 -7.46
C LYS A 70 -12.23 22.24 -7.71
N ALA A 71 -12.70 21.00 -7.72
CA ALA A 71 -11.90 19.82 -8.01
C ALA A 71 -11.67 19.63 -9.53
N ARG A 72 -10.67 18.81 -9.89
CA ARG A 72 -10.39 18.40 -11.28
C ARG A 72 -11.61 17.82 -12.00
N SER A 73 -12.47 17.12 -11.26
CA SER A 73 -13.71 16.52 -11.79
C SER A 73 -14.75 17.55 -12.25
N GLY A 74 -14.51 18.84 -11.95
CA GLY A 74 -15.43 19.95 -12.15
C GLY A 74 -16.35 20.19 -10.95
N LYS A 75 -16.39 19.28 -9.97
CA LYS A 75 -17.23 19.39 -8.77
C LYS A 75 -16.75 20.53 -7.86
N ARG A 76 -17.69 21.29 -7.33
CA ARG A 76 -17.49 22.32 -6.29
C ARG A 76 -17.66 21.68 -4.92
N ILE A 77 -16.63 21.73 -4.08
CA ILE A 77 -16.58 21.07 -2.77
C ILE A 77 -16.62 22.11 -1.67
N HIS A 78 -17.65 22.07 -0.82
CA HIS A 78 -17.73 22.90 0.39
C HIS A 78 -16.89 22.29 1.50
N ILE A 79 -15.92 23.06 2.03
CA ILE A 79 -14.98 22.65 3.06
C ILE A 79 -15.57 22.90 4.44
N TYR A 80 -15.68 21.85 5.25
CA TYR A 80 -16.22 21.94 6.62
C TYR A 80 -15.13 21.82 7.68
N CYS A 81 -14.02 21.18 7.35
CA CYS A 81 -12.90 21.00 8.26
C CYS A 81 -11.60 20.83 7.47
N THR A 82 -10.65 21.72 7.69
CA THR A 82 -9.34 21.67 7.02
C THR A 82 -8.44 20.54 7.53
N ASP A 83 -8.85 19.86 8.62
CA ASP A 83 -8.28 18.61 9.15
C ASP A 83 -8.80 17.35 8.43
N ALA A 84 -9.73 17.54 7.49
CA ALA A 84 -10.20 16.49 6.59
C ALA A 84 -9.56 16.62 5.19
N GLU A 85 -8.30 17.07 5.12
CA GLU A 85 -7.56 17.39 3.90
C GLU A 85 -7.12 16.15 3.11
N GLY A 86 -6.91 15.00 3.77
CA GLY A 86 -6.42 13.80 3.11
C GLY A 86 -7.29 13.36 1.92
N ARG A 87 -8.62 13.50 2.06
CA ARG A 87 -9.57 13.19 0.97
C ARG A 87 -9.53 14.21 -0.17
N ILE A 88 -9.24 15.48 0.13
CA ILE A 88 -9.08 16.54 -0.87
C ILE A 88 -7.77 16.33 -1.64
N THR A 89 -6.69 16.04 -0.92
CA THR A 89 -5.36 15.80 -1.49
C THR A 89 -5.35 14.63 -2.47
N MET A 90 -6.14 13.58 -2.21
CA MET A 90 -6.25 12.42 -3.11
C MET A 90 -7.22 12.61 -4.28
N LEU A 91 -8.12 13.58 -4.21
CA LEU A 91 -9.26 13.70 -5.12
C LEU A 91 -8.84 13.91 -6.58
N ASP A 92 -7.95 14.86 -6.81
CA ASP A 92 -7.50 15.20 -8.17
C ASP A 92 -6.64 14.09 -8.80
N PRO A 93 -5.66 13.49 -8.09
CA PRO A 93 -4.98 12.29 -8.55
C PRO A 93 -5.93 11.12 -8.84
N LEU A 94 -6.93 10.87 -7.99
CA LEU A 94 -7.93 9.81 -8.23
C LEU A 94 -8.75 10.09 -9.49
N THR A 95 -9.20 11.34 -9.66
CA THR A 95 -9.92 11.77 -10.87
C THR A 95 -9.06 11.57 -12.12
N LYS A 96 -7.78 11.93 -12.05
CA LYS A 96 -6.83 11.72 -13.16
C LYS A 96 -6.64 10.23 -13.46
N MET A 97 -6.52 9.39 -12.44
CA MET A 97 -6.43 7.94 -12.63
C MET A 97 -7.71 7.37 -13.26
N ARG A 98 -8.89 7.79 -12.81
CA ARG A 98 -10.19 7.41 -13.42
C ARG A 98 -10.21 7.73 -14.92
N GLU A 99 -9.76 8.92 -15.32
CA GLU A 99 -9.64 9.28 -16.75
C GLU A 99 -8.69 8.37 -17.52
N MET A 100 -7.55 8.02 -16.92
CA MET A 100 -6.53 7.21 -17.57
C MET A 100 -7.00 5.77 -17.79
N VAL A 101 -7.70 5.19 -16.82
CA VAL A 101 -8.03 3.75 -16.85
C VAL A 101 -9.11 3.36 -17.86
N LEU A 102 -9.84 4.32 -18.44
CA LEU A 102 -10.85 4.04 -19.47
C LEU A 102 -10.27 3.33 -20.70
N ASN A 103 -8.97 3.50 -20.96
CA ASN A 103 -8.26 2.87 -22.07
C ASN A 103 -7.42 1.65 -21.64
N GLU A 104 -7.56 1.21 -20.40
CA GLU A 104 -6.76 0.11 -19.83
C GLU A 104 -7.58 -1.17 -19.68
N LYS A 105 -6.91 -2.31 -19.75
CA LYS A 105 -7.56 -3.62 -19.59
C LYS A 105 -7.72 -3.95 -18.11
N ASN A 106 -8.96 -4.20 -17.68
CA ASN A 106 -9.30 -4.67 -16.33
C ASN A 106 -8.69 -3.82 -15.19
N PRO A 107 -8.88 -2.48 -15.22
CA PRO A 107 -8.26 -1.61 -14.23
C PRO A 107 -8.86 -1.80 -12.84
N HIS A 108 -8.04 -1.56 -11.83
CA HIS A 108 -8.46 -1.47 -10.43
C HIS A 108 -7.76 -0.28 -9.78
N LEU A 109 -8.55 0.67 -9.30
CA LEU A 109 -8.06 1.86 -8.62
C LEU A 109 -8.02 1.67 -7.11
N PHE A 110 -6.97 2.19 -6.48
CA PHE A 110 -6.80 2.11 -5.03
C PHE A 110 -6.52 3.50 -4.47
N THR A 111 -7.07 3.77 -3.29
CA THR A 111 -6.57 4.83 -2.43
C THR A 111 -6.11 4.24 -1.11
N LEU A 112 -4.99 4.77 -0.60
CA LEU A 112 -4.28 4.30 0.59
C LEU A 112 -4.01 5.51 1.46
N ALA A 113 -4.68 5.62 2.60
CA ALA A 113 -4.59 6.82 3.43
C ALA A 113 -4.74 6.51 4.91
N THR A 114 -4.03 7.26 5.73
CA THR A 114 -4.21 7.38 7.19
C THR A 114 -5.38 8.30 7.50
N LEU A 115 -6.57 7.95 7.01
CA LEU A 115 -7.57 8.97 6.73
C LEU A 115 -8.43 9.32 7.94
N THR A 116 -8.70 8.36 8.83
CA THR A 116 -9.63 8.59 9.94
C THR A 116 -9.22 7.91 11.24
N GLY A 117 -9.41 8.63 12.35
CA GLY A 117 -9.34 8.05 13.69
C GLY A 117 -10.49 7.07 13.95
N HIS A 118 -11.62 7.22 13.26
CA HIS A 118 -12.74 6.28 13.34
C HIS A 118 -12.36 4.87 12.88
N ALA A 119 -11.52 4.72 11.84
CA ALA A 119 -11.00 3.42 11.43
C ALA A 119 -10.24 2.73 12.57
N PHE A 120 -9.37 3.46 13.27
CA PHE A 120 -8.64 2.95 14.43
C PHE A 120 -9.58 2.54 15.57
N LEU A 121 -10.57 3.37 15.93
CA LEU A 121 -11.52 3.00 16.99
C LEU A 121 -12.38 1.78 16.61
N SER A 122 -12.66 1.60 15.32
CA SER A 122 -13.48 0.49 14.83
C SER A 122 -12.70 -0.82 14.71
N LYS A 123 -11.45 -0.75 14.24
CA LYS A 123 -10.67 -1.90 13.77
C LYS A 123 -9.32 -2.07 14.47
N GLY A 124 -8.97 -1.21 15.42
CA GLY A 124 -7.64 -1.17 16.03
C GLY A 124 -6.54 -0.85 15.01
N TYR A 125 -5.43 -1.57 15.09
CA TYR A 125 -4.25 -1.38 14.22
C TYR A 125 -4.36 -2.10 12.86
N TYR A 126 -5.58 -2.35 12.37
CA TYR A 126 -5.80 -3.06 11.10
C TYR A 126 -6.39 -2.13 10.06
N ALA A 127 -5.95 -2.28 8.81
CA ALA A 127 -6.46 -1.50 7.69
C ALA A 127 -7.92 -1.89 7.38
N SER A 128 -8.78 -0.90 7.12
CA SER A 128 -10.16 -1.08 6.69
C SER A 128 -10.25 -0.98 5.17
N VAL A 129 -10.73 -2.03 4.51
CA VAL A 129 -10.88 -2.10 3.05
C VAL A 129 -12.36 -1.91 2.69
N ILE A 130 -12.60 -0.98 1.77
CA ILE A 130 -13.92 -0.53 1.37
C ILE A 130 -14.01 -0.55 -0.15
N ASP A 131 -14.75 -1.51 -0.69
CA ASP A 131 -14.98 -1.66 -2.12
C ASP A 131 -16.17 -0.81 -2.59
N ASN A 132 -16.06 -0.22 -3.79
CA ASN A 132 -17.23 0.19 -4.55
C ASN A 132 -17.95 -1.02 -5.17
N GLY A 133 -19.09 -0.80 -5.82
CA GLY A 133 -19.90 -1.87 -6.42
C GLY A 133 -19.08 -2.82 -7.33
N PRO A 134 -18.40 -2.34 -8.37
CA PRO A 134 -17.60 -3.19 -9.26
C PRO A 134 -16.46 -3.94 -8.55
N ALA A 135 -15.77 -3.32 -7.58
CA ALA A 135 -14.73 -4.01 -6.80
C ALA A 135 -15.31 -5.09 -5.88
N HIS A 136 -16.52 -4.85 -5.36
CA HIS A 136 -17.25 -5.81 -4.53
C HIS A 136 -17.73 -7.03 -5.33
N GLU A 137 -18.18 -6.86 -6.58
CA GLU A 137 -18.58 -7.99 -7.44
C GLU A 137 -17.44 -9.00 -7.66
N VAL A 138 -16.21 -8.50 -7.76
CA VAL A 138 -15.01 -9.36 -7.86
C VAL A 138 -14.43 -9.75 -6.50
N ARG A 139 -15.11 -9.39 -5.40
CA ARG A 139 -14.77 -9.75 -4.02
C ARG A 139 -13.34 -9.38 -3.64
N PHE A 140 -12.94 -8.15 -3.99
CA PHE A 140 -11.57 -7.70 -3.75
C PHE A 140 -11.25 -7.60 -2.26
N ALA A 141 -12.12 -7.01 -1.45
CA ALA A 141 -11.95 -6.89 0.00
C ALA A 141 -11.81 -8.26 0.69
N GLU A 142 -12.55 -9.27 0.27
CA GLU A 142 -12.40 -10.65 0.78
C GLU A 142 -11.09 -11.27 0.32
N THR A 143 -10.65 -10.96 -0.90
CA THR A 143 -9.38 -11.46 -1.44
C THR A 143 -8.19 -10.91 -0.66
N ILE A 144 -8.16 -9.60 -0.39
CA ILE A 144 -7.08 -8.99 0.39
C ILE A 144 -7.13 -9.44 1.86
N GLN A 145 -8.32 -9.61 2.45
CA GLN A 145 -8.44 -10.16 3.81
C GLN A 145 -7.87 -11.57 3.90
N LYS A 146 -8.29 -12.47 2.99
CA LYS A 146 -7.77 -13.84 2.93
C LYS A 146 -6.25 -13.90 2.83
N TYR A 147 -5.66 -13.09 1.94
CA TYR A 147 -4.20 -13.06 1.80
C TYR A 147 -3.53 -12.31 2.94
N GLY A 148 -4.19 -11.33 3.54
CA GLY A 148 -3.74 -10.69 4.77
C GLY A 148 -3.56 -11.72 5.88
N ASP A 149 -4.55 -12.57 6.09
CA ASP A 149 -4.50 -13.66 7.09
C ASP A 149 -3.38 -14.67 6.78
N GLU A 150 -3.23 -15.07 5.51
CA GLU A 150 -2.18 -16.03 5.09
C GLU A 150 -0.76 -15.49 5.32
N TYR A 151 -0.54 -14.18 5.14
CA TYR A 151 0.78 -13.55 5.21
C TYR A 151 1.03 -12.74 6.49
N GLY A 152 0.13 -12.80 7.47
CA GLY A 152 0.29 -12.11 8.75
C GLY A 152 0.12 -10.59 8.68
N GLN A 153 -0.64 -10.09 7.70
CA GLN A 153 -1.10 -8.70 7.60
C GLN A 153 -2.63 -8.65 7.46
N PRO A 154 -3.38 -9.06 8.50
CA PRO A 154 -4.83 -9.11 8.41
C PRO A 154 -5.41 -7.72 8.15
N THR A 155 -6.51 -7.70 7.40
CA THR A 155 -7.27 -6.51 7.06
C THR A 155 -8.75 -6.72 7.36
N GLU A 156 -9.43 -5.63 7.63
CA GLU A 156 -10.83 -5.62 8.02
C GLU A 156 -11.70 -5.10 6.89
N ILE A 157 -12.88 -5.68 6.68
CA ILE A 157 -13.79 -5.25 5.61
C ILE A 157 -14.84 -4.31 6.20
N SER A 158 -15.11 -3.23 5.47
CA SER A 158 -16.24 -2.33 5.74
C SER A 158 -17.03 -2.08 4.47
N ARG A 159 -18.36 -1.89 4.60
CA ARG A 159 -19.28 -1.73 3.46
C ARG A 159 -19.82 -0.31 3.39
N LEU A 160 -19.94 0.22 2.18
CA LEU A 160 -20.63 1.47 1.90
C LEU A 160 -22.13 1.26 1.92
N HIS A 161 -22.84 2.20 2.52
CA HIS A 161 -24.30 2.24 2.61
C HIS A 161 -24.84 3.55 2.04
N PRO A 162 -26.13 3.65 1.69
CA PRO A 162 -26.74 4.87 1.16
C PRO A 162 -26.50 6.10 2.04
N GLU A 163 -26.53 5.95 3.37
CA GLU A 163 -26.27 7.06 4.29
C GLU A 163 -24.86 7.64 4.18
N ASP A 164 -23.87 6.86 3.75
CA ASP A 164 -22.50 7.35 3.56
C ASP A 164 -22.44 8.33 2.37
N TYR A 165 -23.25 8.10 1.33
CA TYR A 165 -23.37 8.99 0.17
C TYR A 165 -24.24 10.21 0.47
N ALA A 166 -25.37 9.99 1.15
CA ALA A 166 -26.27 11.06 1.57
C ALA A 166 -25.56 12.04 2.53
N PHE A 167 -24.63 11.52 3.35
CA PHE A 167 -23.77 12.34 4.20
C PHE A 167 -22.87 13.30 3.40
N HIS A 168 -22.75 13.21 2.08
CA HIS A 168 -21.95 14.13 1.28
C HIS A 168 -22.76 15.05 0.35
N GLU A 169 -24.09 15.09 0.50
CA GLU A 169 -24.90 16.09 -0.19
C GLU A 169 -24.55 17.52 0.23
N ALA A 170 -24.51 18.42 -0.74
CA ALA A 170 -24.28 19.83 -0.48
C ALA A 170 -25.47 20.44 0.28
N GLU A 171 -25.16 21.25 1.30
CA GLU A 171 -26.14 22.08 2.00
C GLU A 171 -26.24 23.50 1.39
N SER A 172 -25.29 23.85 0.53
CA SER A 172 -25.18 25.15 -0.13
C SER A 172 -25.34 25.00 -1.64
N GLU A 173 -26.14 25.86 -2.27
CA GLU A 173 -26.34 25.89 -3.72
C GLU A 173 -25.05 26.20 -4.51
N CYS A 174 -24.09 26.82 -3.84
CA CYS A 174 -22.78 27.15 -4.41
C CYS A 174 -21.85 25.94 -4.51
N ALA A 175 -22.21 24.80 -3.89
CA ALA A 175 -21.43 23.57 -3.89
C ALA A 175 -22.21 22.39 -4.51
N ASP A 176 -21.48 21.41 -5.01
CA ASP A 176 -22.07 20.17 -5.52
C ASP A 176 -21.97 19.05 -4.47
N LEU A 177 -21.00 19.14 -3.56
CA LEU A 177 -20.78 18.19 -2.47
C LEU A 177 -20.29 18.92 -1.21
N ARG A 178 -20.60 18.37 -0.04
CA ARG A 178 -19.88 18.72 1.19
C ARG A 178 -18.74 17.75 1.48
N GLN A 179 -17.60 18.28 1.91
CA GLN A 179 -16.40 17.49 2.25
C GLN A 179 -16.64 16.55 3.43
N GLY A 180 -17.36 17.01 4.45
CA GLY A 180 -17.50 16.35 5.74
C GLY A 180 -18.46 17.09 6.67
N ASN A 181 -18.18 17.04 7.96
CA ASN A 181 -18.87 17.81 8.99
C ASN A 181 -17.83 18.53 9.87
N THR A 182 -18.29 19.25 10.89
CA THR A 182 -17.44 19.98 11.84
C THR A 182 -16.97 19.13 13.02
N LYS A 183 -17.25 17.82 13.03
CA LYS A 183 -16.89 16.89 14.10
C LYS A 183 -15.67 16.07 13.68
N PRO A 184 -14.79 15.70 14.63
CA PRO A 184 -13.74 14.74 14.32
C PRO A 184 -14.35 13.40 13.90
N SER A 185 -13.64 12.66 13.05
CA SER A 185 -14.13 11.36 12.55
C SER A 185 -14.50 10.38 13.68
N VAL A 186 -13.79 10.42 14.80
CA VAL A 186 -14.06 9.62 16.01
C VAL A 186 -15.43 9.89 16.66
N GLN A 187 -16.09 11.01 16.33
CA GLN A 187 -17.43 11.37 16.78
C GLN A 187 -18.46 11.37 15.63
N THR A 188 -18.07 10.86 14.47
CA THR A 188 -18.92 10.75 13.29
C THR A 188 -19.35 9.30 13.12
N ILE A 189 -20.66 9.07 13.08
CA ILE A 189 -21.24 7.76 12.76
C ILE A 189 -20.71 7.34 11.38
N ARG A 190 -20.17 6.12 11.29
CA ARG A 190 -19.58 5.59 10.04
C ARG A 190 -18.44 6.47 9.50
N GLY A 191 -17.65 7.04 10.41
CA GLY A 191 -16.66 8.06 10.12
C GLY A 191 -15.55 7.66 9.14
N HIS A 192 -15.31 6.35 8.91
CA HIS A 192 -14.30 5.86 7.97
C HIS A 192 -14.90 5.44 6.61
N GLN A 193 -16.22 5.23 6.53
CA GLN A 193 -16.92 4.89 5.29
C GLN A 193 -17.27 6.15 4.48
N GLY A 194 -17.72 7.21 5.16
CA GLY A 194 -18.02 8.50 4.53
C GLY A 194 -16.91 9.02 3.59
N PRO A 195 -15.63 9.09 4.01
CA PRO A 195 -14.56 9.53 3.10
C PRO A 195 -14.43 8.72 1.81
N ALA A 196 -14.71 7.40 1.83
CA ALA A 196 -14.72 6.58 0.63
C ALA A 196 -15.90 6.94 -0.29
N ALA A 197 -17.09 7.14 0.27
CA ALA A 197 -18.26 7.63 -0.47
C ALA A 197 -18.02 9.03 -1.07
N PHE A 198 -17.37 9.92 -0.32
CA PHE A 198 -16.93 11.23 -0.82
C PHE A 198 -16.01 11.08 -2.02
N LEU A 199 -14.95 10.26 -1.93
CA LEU A 199 -14.00 10.07 -3.02
C LEU A 199 -14.70 9.52 -4.27
N ILE A 200 -15.65 8.60 -4.10
CA ILE A 200 -16.43 8.03 -5.21
C ILE A 200 -17.21 9.14 -5.93
N ARG A 201 -18.01 9.93 -5.20
CA ARG A 201 -18.84 10.99 -5.80
C ARG A 201 -18.02 12.16 -6.34
N ALA A 202 -17.03 12.61 -5.58
CA ALA A 202 -16.24 13.78 -5.93
C ALA A 202 -15.34 13.51 -7.15
N SER A 203 -14.84 12.27 -7.31
CA SER A 203 -14.05 11.87 -8.48
C SER A 203 -14.90 11.40 -9.66
N ARG A 204 -16.23 11.34 -9.52
CA ARG A 204 -17.18 10.82 -10.51
C ARG A 204 -17.03 9.33 -10.80
N LEU A 205 -16.56 8.55 -9.83
CA LEU A 205 -16.53 7.08 -9.92
C LEU A 205 -17.93 6.47 -9.75
N ASP A 206 -18.88 7.20 -9.19
CA ASP A 206 -20.31 6.86 -9.17
C ASP A 206 -20.91 6.74 -10.58
N GLU A 207 -20.37 7.46 -11.57
CA GLU A 207 -20.73 7.31 -12.99
C GLU A 207 -20.21 6.00 -13.61
N HIS A 208 -19.37 5.27 -12.88
CA HIS A 208 -18.72 4.02 -13.27
C HIS A 208 -19.11 2.85 -12.34
N GLY A 209 -20.34 2.87 -11.82
CA GLY A 209 -20.94 1.81 -11.02
C GLY A 209 -21.17 0.50 -11.79
N THR A 210 -21.73 -0.49 -11.11
CA THR A 210 -22.04 -1.83 -11.68
C THR A 210 -23.06 -1.78 -12.82
N ASP A 211 -23.92 -0.78 -12.79
CA ASP A 211 -24.96 -0.49 -13.79
C ASP A 211 -24.46 0.39 -14.95
N SER A 212 -23.20 0.83 -14.92
CA SER A 212 -22.61 1.64 -15.99
C SER A 212 -22.15 0.81 -17.18
N THR A 213 -21.99 1.47 -18.34
CA THR A 213 -21.42 0.84 -19.55
C THR A 213 -19.93 0.52 -19.41
N LEU A 214 -19.22 1.23 -18.53
CA LEU A 214 -17.80 1.07 -18.26
C LEU A 214 -17.54 1.02 -16.74
N PRO A 215 -17.84 -0.10 -16.07
CA PRO A 215 -17.61 -0.23 -14.63
C PRO A 215 -16.13 -0.11 -14.27
N ILE A 216 -15.81 0.70 -13.25
CA ILE A 216 -14.44 0.85 -12.73
C ILE A 216 -14.38 0.33 -11.32
N LYS A 217 -13.49 -0.65 -11.08
CA LYS A 217 -13.21 -1.17 -9.75
C LYS A 217 -12.43 -0.15 -8.95
N PHE A 218 -12.91 0.18 -7.77
CA PHE A 218 -12.26 1.06 -6.82
C PHE A 218 -12.34 0.50 -5.41
N SER A 219 -11.20 0.48 -4.71
CA SER A 219 -11.14 0.12 -3.30
C SER A 219 -10.43 1.23 -2.52
N HIS A 220 -11.09 1.77 -1.50
CA HIS A 220 -10.47 2.64 -0.51
C HIS A 220 -9.92 1.81 0.63
N ILE A 221 -8.69 2.09 1.04
CA ILE A 221 -8.03 1.43 2.16
C ILE A 221 -7.69 2.51 3.18
N ASP A 222 -8.49 2.55 4.25
CA ASP A 222 -8.24 3.42 5.41
C ASP A 222 -7.30 2.69 6.37
N ILE A 223 -6.10 3.24 6.50
CA ILE A 223 -4.98 2.71 7.25
C ILE A 223 -4.82 3.45 8.59
N GLY A 224 -5.81 4.27 9.00
CA GLY A 224 -5.92 5.00 10.27
C GLY A 224 -4.62 5.03 11.10
N SER A 225 -4.44 3.99 11.93
CA SER A 225 -3.21 3.78 12.70
C SER A 225 -2.53 2.42 12.43
N ALA A 226 -2.78 1.75 11.31
CA ALA A 226 -2.31 0.36 11.09
C ALA A 226 -0.78 0.20 11.02
N MET A 227 -0.03 1.31 10.96
CA MET A 227 1.43 1.34 11.07
C MET A 227 1.94 1.25 12.51
N GLY A 228 1.05 1.31 13.51
CA GLY A 228 1.38 1.30 14.93
C GLY A 228 1.74 2.68 15.50
N ASP A 229 2.01 2.71 16.80
CA ASP A 229 2.25 3.95 17.54
C ASP A 229 3.66 4.52 17.37
N TYR A 230 3.75 5.84 17.47
CA TYR A 230 5.02 6.53 17.64
C TYR A 230 5.55 6.34 19.07
N PRO A 231 6.87 6.11 19.29
CA PRO A 231 8.01 6.22 18.36
C PRO A 231 8.45 4.89 17.70
N HIS A 232 7.73 3.80 17.89
CA HIS A 232 8.16 2.47 17.42
C HIS A 232 8.20 2.34 15.89
N VAL A 233 8.98 1.38 15.38
CA VAL A 233 9.12 1.14 13.94
C VAL A 233 7.75 0.82 13.33
N THR A 234 7.45 1.45 12.19
CA THR A 234 6.18 1.29 11.50
C THR A 234 6.08 -0.08 10.83
N TYR A 235 4.97 -0.78 11.01
CA TYR A 235 4.67 -1.99 10.25
C TYR A 235 4.10 -1.62 8.88
N PRO A 236 4.58 -2.21 7.76
CA PRO A 236 4.11 -1.90 6.41
C PRO A 236 2.74 -2.56 6.10
N ASN A 237 1.75 -2.47 6.99
CA ASN A 237 0.38 -2.97 6.76
C ASN A 237 -0.41 -1.98 5.86
N PRO A 238 -1.09 -2.38 4.76
CA PRO A 238 -1.29 -3.75 4.22
C PRO A 238 -0.44 -4.06 2.96
N LEU A 239 0.84 -3.66 2.93
CA LEU A 239 1.71 -3.83 1.75
C LEU A 239 1.79 -5.28 1.26
N VAL A 240 2.05 -6.23 2.16
CA VAL A 240 2.19 -7.64 1.79
C VAL A 240 0.85 -8.21 1.36
N ALA A 241 -0.24 -7.87 2.07
CA ALA A 241 -1.58 -8.29 1.67
C ALA A 241 -1.93 -7.81 0.25
N LEU A 242 -1.59 -6.56 -0.09
CA LEU A 242 -1.76 -5.99 -1.43
C LEU A 242 -0.95 -6.72 -2.49
N LEU A 243 0.33 -6.98 -2.21
CA LEU A 243 1.21 -7.72 -3.13
C LEU A 243 0.71 -9.16 -3.34
N SER A 244 0.17 -9.80 -2.31
CA SER A 244 -0.31 -11.18 -2.36
C SER A 244 -1.63 -11.38 -3.11
N THR A 245 -2.33 -10.29 -3.46
CA THR A 245 -3.50 -10.39 -4.34
C THR A 245 -3.12 -10.97 -5.71
N GLY A 246 -4.10 -11.50 -6.46
CA GLY A 246 -3.89 -12.36 -7.65
C GLY A 246 -3.02 -11.78 -8.77
N TYR A 247 -2.65 -10.50 -8.68
CA TYR A 247 -1.69 -9.85 -9.56
C TYR A 247 -0.26 -10.43 -9.42
N ILE A 248 0.24 -10.78 -8.22
CA ILE A 248 1.66 -11.17 -8.01
C ILE A 248 1.85 -12.56 -7.39
N LYS A 249 0.76 -13.27 -7.09
CA LYS A 249 0.77 -14.59 -6.44
C LYS A 249 1.70 -15.62 -7.07
N HIS A 250 1.79 -15.65 -8.40
CA HIS A 250 2.65 -16.61 -9.11
C HIS A 250 4.13 -16.41 -8.77
N GLU A 251 4.59 -15.16 -8.66
CA GLU A 251 5.98 -14.84 -8.35
C GLU A 251 6.30 -15.00 -6.87
N ILE A 252 5.35 -14.67 -5.97
CA ILE A 252 5.52 -14.90 -4.52
C ILE A 252 5.63 -16.41 -4.22
N ASN A 253 4.83 -17.25 -4.89
CA ASN A 253 4.92 -18.70 -4.75
C ASN A 253 6.25 -19.26 -5.26
N LYS A 254 6.83 -18.71 -6.34
CA LYS A 254 8.18 -19.05 -6.80
C LYS A 254 9.24 -18.68 -5.77
N MET A 255 9.15 -17.51 -5.14
CA MET A 255 10.08 -17.13 -4.07
C MET A 255 9.98 -18.06 -2.85
N LYS A 256 8.77 -18.40 -2.42
CA LYS A 256 8.55 -19.40 -1.35
C LYS A 256 9.10 -20.79 -1.71
N GLN A 257 9.07 -21.17 -2.99
CA GLN A 257 9.68 -22.40 -3.45
C GLN A 257 11.20 -22.34 -3.39
N CYS A 258 11.78 -21.24 -3.90
CA CYS A 258 13.21 -20.95 -3.83
C CYS A 258 13.76 -20.98 -2.39
N GLU A 259 13.07 -20.34 -1.42
CA GLU A 259 13.48 -20.36 0.00
C GLU A 259 13.39 -21.76 0.63
N ARG A 260 12.37 -22.56 0.25
CA ARG A 260 12.26 -23.96 0.69
C ARG A 260 13.39 -24.81 0.14
N ASP A 261 13.77 -24.58 -1.11
CA ASP A 261 14.85 -25.28 -1.78
C ASP A 261 16.22 -24.88 -1.20
N GLU A 262 16.47 -23.60 -0.92
CA GLU A 262 17.65 -23.13 -0.17
C GLU A 262 17.72 -23.78 1.23
N SER A 263 16.60 -23.76 1.97
CA SER A 263 16.50 -24.38 3.30
C SER A 263 16.73 -25.89 3.26
N SER A 264 16.42 -26.55 2.14
CA SER A 264 16.69 -27.98 1.94
C SER A 264 18.19 -28.24 1.72
N ILE A 265 18.85 -27.40 0.92
CA ILE A 265 20.29 -27.47 0.62
C ILE A 265 21.10 -27.25 1.90
N ILE A 266 20.75 -26.24 2.70
CA ILE A 266 21.42 -25.97 3.98
C ILE A 266 21.23 -27.15 4.95
N ARG A 267 20.04 -27.73 5.05
CA ARG A 267 19.78 -28.91 5.89
C ARG A 267 20.59 -30.14 5.44
N ASN A 268 20.81 -30.31 4.15
CA ASN A 268 21.64 -31.39 3.63
C ASN A 268 23.12 -31.15 3.89
N PHE A 269 23.60 -29.90 3.76
CA PHE A 269 24.97 -29.52 4.15
C PHE A 269 25.22 -29.77 5.64
N ASP A 270 24.29 -29.37 6.50
CA ASP A 270 24.38 -29.60 7.95
C ASP A 270 24.41 -31.10 8.30
N ARG A 271 23.54 -31.91 7.67
CA ARG A 271 23.55 -33.37 7.85
C ARG A 271 24.88 -33.99 7.43
N ASN A 272 25.41 -33.59 6.28
CA ASN A 272 26.67 -34.13 5.75
C ASN A 272 27.90 -33.64 6.53
N THR A 273 27.80 -32.53 7.27
CA THR A 273 28.88 -31.99 8.09
C THR A 273 28.73 -32.28 9.59
N ALA A 274 27.63 -32.91 10.03
CA ALA A 274 27.37 -33.23 11.43
C ALA A 274 28.44 -34.14 12.06
N SER A 275 28.94 -35.12 11.31
CA SER A 275 30.05 -36.00 11.75
C SER A 275 31.38 -35.25 11.89
N LEU A 276 31.63 -34.26 11.04
CA LEU A 276 32.81 -33.38 11.08
C LEU A 276 32.74 -32.37 12.24
N GLN A 277 31.53 -31.93 12.61
CA GLN A 277 31.30 -31.06 13.76
C GLN A 277 31.47 -31.81 15.09
N HIS A 278 31.05 -33.08 15.15
CA HIS A 278 31.21 -33.92 16.34
C HIS A 278 32.68 -34.24 16.65
N THR A 279 33.50 -34.45 15.61
CA THR A 279 34.93 -34.75 15.72
C THR A 279 35.81 -33.51 15.96
N ASN A 280 35.34 -32.31 15.62
CA ASN A 280 36.11 -31.05 15.74
C ASN A 280 35.61 -30.07 16.81
N ARG A 281 34.85 -30.51 17.81
CA ARG A 281 34.26 -29.62 18.85
C ARG A 281 35.26 -28.68 19.54
N ASN A 282 36.53 -29.04 19.61
CA ASN A 282 37.59 -28.27 20.30
C ASN A 282 38.52 -27.47 19.37
N ARG A 283 38.18 -27.28 18.08
CA ARG A 283 39.01 -26.51 17.12
C ARG A 283 38.26 -25.27 16.59
N PRO A 284 38.52 -24.06 17.13
CA PRO A 284 37.80 -22.84 16.76
C PRO A 284 37.89 -22.48 15.26
N ASN A 285 39.03 -22.78 14.61
CA ASN A 285 39.27 -22.44 13.22
C ASN A 285 38.44 -23.29 12.23
N SER A 286 38.15 -24.55 12.55
CA SER A 286 37.31 -25.41 11.69
C SER A 286 35.83 -25.05 11.78
N GLN A 287 35.35 -24.62 12.95
CA GLN A 287 34.00 -24.09 13.13
C GLN A 287 33.79 -22.78 12.35
N LYS A 288 34.76 -21.84 12.42
CA LYS A 288 34.73 -20.60 11.62
C LYS A 288 34.72 -20.88 10.11
N LEU A 289 35.47 -21.88 9.65
CA LEU A 289 35.50 -22.27 8.24
C LEU A 289 34.16 -22.86 7.77
N LEU A 290 33.52 -23.69 8.59
CA LEU A 290 32.20 -24.26 8.30
C LEU A 290 31.11 -23.18 8.27
N ALA A 291 31.15 -22.21 9.17
CA ALA A 291 30.25 -21.05 9.16
C ALA A 291 30.42 -20.22 7.88
N ARG A 292 31.67 -19.90 7.50
CA ARG A 292 31.96 -19.18 6.24
C ARG A 292 31.48 -19.94 5.01
N LYS A 293 31.66 -21.27 4.98
CA LYS A 293 31.13 -22.11 3.89
C LYS A 293 29.60 -22.10 3.84
N ARG A 294 28.94 -22.16 4.99
CA ARG A 294 27.47 -22.08 5.10
C ARG A 294 26.94 -20.74 4.59
N ASP A 295 27.60 -19.64 4.93
CA ASP A 295 27.20 -18.31 4.46
C ASP A 295 27.51 -18.09 2.97
N SER A 296 28.61 -18.65 2.48
CA SER A 296 28.93 -18.69 1.04
C SER A 296 27.89 -19.50 0.24
N ILE A 297 27.43 -20.64 0.77
CA ILE A 297 26.35 -21.44 0.16
C ILE A 297 25.04 -20.66 0.13
N LYS A 298 24.65 -20.00 1.24
CA LYS A 298 23.46 -19.12 1.25
C LYS A 298 23.57 -18.05 0.16
N HIS A 299 24.71 -17.35 0.10
CA HIS A 299 24.92 -16.27 -0.86
C HIS A 299 24.89 -16.76 -2.31
N HIS A 300 25.61 -17.82 -2.64
CA HIS A 300 25.65 -18.39 -4.00
C HIS A 300 24.31 -19.00 -4.42
N THR A 301 23.63 -19.71 -3.52
CA THR A 301 22.31 -20.30 -3.82
C THR A 301 21.30 -19.20 -4.11
N ARG A 302 21.30 -18.13 -3.30
CA ARG A 302 20.43 -16.97 -3.50
C ARG A 302 20.73 -16.23 -4.80
N MET A 303 22.01 -16.05 -5.15
CA MET A 303 22.43 -15.44 -6.43
C MET A 303 22.06 -16.31 -7.63
N LEU A 304 22.34 -17.62 -7.61
CA LEU A 304 21.99 -18.55 -8.68
C LEU A 304 20.47 -18.66 -8.88
N MET A 305 19.69 -18.64 -7.81
CA MET A 305 18.23 -18.71 -7.93
C MET A 305 17.63 -17.38 -8.39
N ILE A 306 18.20 -16.24 -8.00
CA ILE A 306 17.87 -14.93 -8.57
C ILE A 306 18.22 -14.90 -10.06
N GLU A 307 19.41 -15.37 -10.44
CA GLU A 307 19.83 -15.48 -11.84
C GLU A 307 18.93 -16.42 -12.64
N HIS A 308 18.57 -17.60 -12.13
CA HIS A 308 17.69 -18.54 -12.82
C HIS A 308 16.28 -17.95 -12.99
N THR A 309 15.77 -17.25 -11.97
CA THR A 309 14.49 -16.53 -12.03
C THR A 309 14.54 -15.38 -13.06
N LEU A 310 15.67 -14.68 -13.17
CA LEU A 310 15.88 -13.59 -14.12
C LEU A 310 16.14 -14.09 -15.55
N VAL A 311 16.83 -15.22 -15.74
CA VAL A 311 17.16 -15.83 -17.04
C VAL A 311 15.93 -16.52 -17.64
N GLU A 312 15.08 -17.18 -16.85
CA GLU A 312 13.78 -17.66 -17.38
C GLU A 312 12.81 -16.50 -17.71
N SER A 313 12.98 -15.33 -17.08
CA SER A 313 12.12 -14.18 -17.31
C SER A 313 12.36 -13.49 -18.66
N LYS A 314 13.59 -13.54 -19.17
CA LYS A 314 14.03 -12.99 -20.46
C LYS A 314 14.45 -14.18 -21.33
N GLY A 315 13.72 -14.50 -22.40
CA GLY A 315 14.10 -15.56 -23.35
C GLY A 315 15.39 -15.27 -24.14
N PHE A 316 16.47 -14.91 -23.46
CA PHE A 316 17.79 -14.64 -23.96
C PHE A 316 18.66 -15.87 -23.68
N ASP A 317 19.13 -16.49 -24.75
CA ASP A 317 20.28 -17.37 -24.72
C ASP A 317 21.52 -16.51 -24.43
N VAL A 318 22.06 -16.58 -23.21
CA VAL A 318 23.22 -15.76 -22.80
C VAL A 318 24.49 -16.59 -22.83
N GLY A 319 24.87 -17.01 -24.03
CA GLY A 319 26.27 -17.18 -24.38
C GLY A 319 26.86 -15.84 -24.82
N SER A 320 27.51 -15.08 -23.92
CA SER A 320 28.69 -14.28 -24.28
C SER A 320 29.30 -13.52 -23.09
N SER A 321 30.63 -13.42 -23.16
CA SER A 321 31.65 -12.78 -22.34
C SER A 321 31.36 -11.45 -21.60
N LYS A 322 30.22 -10.78 -21.79
CA LYS A 322 29.94 -9.49 -21.13
C LYS A 322 29.62 -9.58 -19.64
N LEU A 323 29.06 -10.69 -19.16
CA LEU A 323 28.76 -10.87 -17.72
C LEU A 323 30.00 -11.25 -16.89
N ARG A 324 30.98 -11.93 -17.49
CA ARG A 324 32.27 -12.25 -16.83
C ARG A 324 33.10 -10.98 -16.56
N GLY A 325 32.97 -9.96 -17.41
CA GLY A 325 33.64 -8.66 -17.21
C GLY A 325 33.08 -7.85 -16.05
N LEU A 326 31.77 -7.96 -15.76
CA LEU A 326 31.14 -7.26 -14.62
C LEU A 326 31.46 -7.96 -13.29
N LEU A 327 31.65 -9.28 -13.30
CA LEU A 327 32.00 -10.09 -12.13
C LEU A 327 33.47 -9.92 -11.69
N ALA A 328 34.38 -9.55 -12.60
CA ALA A 328 35.77 -9.24 -12.24
C ALA A 328 35.90 -7.93 -11.46
N ALA A 329 34.97 -6.99 -11.63
CA ALA A 329 34.99 -5.69 -10.95
C ALA A 329 34.49 -5.72 -9.50
N PHE A 330 34.01 -6.87 -9.00
CA PHE A 330 33.53 -7.05 -7.62
C PHE A 330 34.47 -7.90 -6.75
N ASN A 331 35.63 -8.32 -7.29
CA ASN A 331 36.64 -9.10 -6.55
C ASN A 331 37.82 -8.25 -6.06
N ASP A 332 37.89 -6.97 -6.43
CA ASP A 332 38.86 -6.00 -5.91
C ASP A 332 38.09 -4.93 -5.13
N ASP A 333 37.63 -5.28 -3.91
CA ASP A 333 37.39 -4.40 -2.74
C ASP A 333 36.96 -5.22 -1.51
#